data_AF-A0AAV8WT29-F1
#
_entry.id   AF-A0AAV8WT29-F1
#
_cell.length_a   1.000
_cell.length_b   1.000
_cell.length_c   1.000
_cell.angle_alpha   90.00
_cell.angle_beta   90.00
_cell.angle_gamma   90.00
#
_symmetry.space_group_name_H-M   'P 1'
#
loop_
_entity.id
_entity.type
_entity.pdbx_description
1 polymer ?
#
loop_
_entity_poly.entity_id
_entity_poly.type
_entity_poly.pdbx_seq_one_letter_code
_entity_poly.pdbx_strand_id
1 'polypeptide(L)'
;MVLTKEYRICMPMSVEEYQIGQLYMIARHSLEQSGDGEGVEVVENKECVDEKHGKGQFTEKRIHLSSRLPYWVQAIIPKIFYVTEKAWNYYPFTITEYTCSFIPRFNISIETKYENNNGSTENCLNLTPEQLAERIVDHIDIAYDEVSAKHYKEEEDPRFFQSKKTHRGPLVDGWRTNYQPIMCSYKLVHASFEVFGLQTRVEDFIHSCIREVLLLGHRQAFAWVDEWIEMSMEDVRKYEASLQQQTNTLLQKNVADAPETTNSQEGGGGDSKATPSLGGSPPSYSKITKVSCQKGIFLVVLISVVSVNTKYLCCCSIFII
;
A
#
# COMPACT_ATOMS: atom_id res chain seq x y z
N MET A 1 20.09 7.24 6.65
CA MET A 1 19.59 8.35 5.81
C MET A 1 18.29 7.86 5.24
N VAL A 2 17.18 8.58 5.44
CA VAL A 2 15.86 8.14 4.95
C VAL A 2 15.81 8.36 3.45
N LEU A 3 15.50 7.31 2.67
CA LEU A 3 15.36 7.46 1.22
C LEU A 3 14.07 8.23 0.91
N THR A 4 14.22 9.33 0.17
CA THR A 4 13.12 10.24 -0.16
C THR A 4 12.95 10.32 -1.68
N LYS A 5 11.75 9.98 -2.16
CA LYS A 5 11.39 10.12 -3.59
C LYS A 5 10.08 10.88 -3.74
N GLU A 6 10.01 11.75 -4.72
CA GLU A 6 8.76 12.38 -5.14
C GLU A 6 8.30 11.77 -6.45
N TYR A 7 7.15 11.11 -6.41
CA TYR A 7 6.49 10.58 -7.60
C TYR A 7 5.53 11.63 -8.14
N ARG A 8 5.72 12.00 -9.41
CA ARG A 8 4.85 12.92 -10.14
C ARG A 8 3.99 12.12 -11.12
N ILE A 9 2.70 12.04 -10.87
CA ILE A 9 1.76 11.28 -11.70
C ILE A 9 0.75 12.23 -12.33
N CYS A 10 0.87 12.44 -13.63
CA CYS A 10 -0.10 13.22 -14.39
C CYS A 10 -1.33 12.38 -14.70
N MET A 11 -2.50 13.01 -14.75
CA MET A 11 -3.76 12.38 -15.13
C MET A 11 -4.54 13.29 -16.11
N PRO A 12 -5.18 12.74 -17.15
CA PRO A 12 -5.98 13.49 -18.13
C PRO A 12 -7.36 13.89 -17.56
N MET A 13 -7.36 14.59 -16.44
CA MET A 13 -8.53 15.06 -15.70
C MET A 13 -8.16 16.27 -14.85
N SER A 14 -9.15 17.00 -14.34
CA SER A 14 -8.88 18.09 -13.38
C SER A 14 -8.68 17.53 -11.96
N VAL A 15 -8.13 18.36 -11.07
CA VAL A 15 -8.05 18.10 -9.63
C VAL A 15 -9.44 17.82 -9.05
N GLU A 16 -10.46 18.58 -9.44
CA GLU A 16 -11.83 18.42 -8.95
C GLU A 16 -12.43 17.07 -9.38
N GLU A 17 -12.22 16.66 -10.63
CA GLU A 17 -12.64 15.34 -11.13
C GLU A 17 -11.89 14.22 -10.41
N TYR A 18 -10.57 14.39 -10.26
CA TYR A 18 -9.73 13.40 -9.58
C TYR A 18 -10.22 13.16 -8.16
N GLN A 19 -10.65 14.19 -7.42
CA GLN A 19 -11.16 14.04 -6.05
C GLN A 19 -12.25 12.96 -5.91
N ILE A 20 -13.18 12.90 -6.88
CA ILE A 20 -14.28 11.93 -6.91
C ILE A 20 -13.75 10.55 -7.31
N GLY A 21 -12.99 10.50 -8.42
CA GLY A 21 -12.38 9.25 -8.89
C GLY A 21 -11.51 8.61 -7.81
N GLN A 22 -10.85 9.44 -7.01
CA GLN A 22 -10.01 9.03 -5.92
C GLN A 22 -10.77 8.17 -4.89
N LEU A 23 -11.92 8.67 -4.44
CA LEU A 23 -12.73 7.99 -3.42
C LEU A 23 -13.36 6.71 -4.00
N TYR A 24 -13.82 6.77 -5.24
CA TYR A 24 -14.38 5.62 -5.96
C TYR A 24 -13.36 4.47 -6.03
N MET A 25 -12.13 4.80 -6.44
CA MET A 25 -11.06 3.83 -6.63
C MET A 25 -10.62 3.19 -5.31
N ILE A 26 -10.51 3.96 -4.22
CA ILE A 26 -10.20 3.45 -2.88
C ILE A 26 -11.25 2.42 -2.46
N ALA A 27 -12.53 2.75 -2.62
CA ALA A 27 -13.63 1.89 -2.24
C ALA A 27 -13.64 0.59 -3.07
N ARG A 28 -13.52 0.70 -4.40
CA ARG A 28 -13.53 -0.44 -5.31
C ARG A 28 -12.37 -1.40 -5.04
N HIS A 29 -11.14 -0.89 -4.94
CA HIS A 29 -9.99 -1.73 -4.62
C HIS A 29 -10.13 -2.40 -3.26
N SER A 30 -10.63 -1.67 -2.25
CA SER A 30 -10.88 -2.23 -0.92
C SER A 30 -11.78 -3.46 -0.99
N LEU A 31 -12.81 -3.46 -1.84
CA LEU A 31 -13.65 -4.65 -2.05
C LEU A 31 -12.96 -5.75 -2.85
N GLU A 32 -12.35 -5.42 -4.00
CA GLU A 32 -11.71 -6.40 -4.90
C GLU A 32 -10.64 -7.25 -4.21
N GLN A 33 -10.05 -6.73 -3.13
CA GLN A 33 -9.01 -7.38 -2.35
C GLN A 33 -9.48 -7.90 -0.98
N SER A 34 -10.78 -7.78 -0.67
CA SER A 34 -11.35 -8.34 0.55
C SER A 34 -11.89 -9.75 0.27
N GLY A 35 -11.21 -10.78 0.80
CA GLY A 35 -11.56 -12.19 0.57
C GLY A 35 -10.65 -13.15 1.35
N ASP A 36 -11.14 -14.37 1.63
CA ASP A 36 -10.43 -15.45 2.34
C ASP A 36 -9.91 -15.09 3.75
N GLY A 37 -10.65 -14.28 4.53
CA GLY A 37 -10.25 -13.88 5.89
C GLY A 37 -9.16 -12.80 5.94
N GLU A 38 -8.80 -12.24 4.79
CA GLU A 38 -7.83 -11.16 4.63
C GLU A 38 -8.49 -9.91 4.02
N GLY A 39 -7.92 -8.75 4.33
CA GLY A 39 -8.42 -7.50 3.80
C GLY A 39 -8.06 -6.29 4.64
N VAL A 40 -8.75 -5.19 4.32
CA VAL A 40 -8.57 -3.88 4.94
C VAL A 40 -9.71 -3.65 5.92
N GLU A 41 -9.39 -3.68 7.21
CA GLU A 41 -10.30 -3.34 8.30
C GLU A 41 -10.26 -1.82 8.52
N VAL A 42 -11.39 -1.15 8.40
CA VAL A 42 -11.49 0.28 8.76
C VAL A 42 -11.76 0.39 10.26
N VAL A 43 -10.76 0.89 11.00
CA VAL A 43 -10.78 1.02 12.46
C VAL A 43 -11.45 2.33 12.88
N GLU A 44 -11.11 3.43 12.21
CA GLU A 44 -11.66 4.75 12.50
C GLU A 44 -11.87 5.52 11.21
N ASN A 45 -12.97 6.27 11.12
CA ASN A 45 -13.27 7.18 10.02
C ASN A 45 -14.04 8.38 10.60
N LYS A 46 -13.40 9.54 10.71
CA LYS A 46 -13.98 10.73 11.36
C LYS A 46 -13.50 12.03 10.72
N GLU A 47 -14.29 13.09 10.87
CA GLU A 47 -13.87 14.43 10.49
C GLU A 47 -12.69 14.89 11.38
N CYS A 48 -11.76 15.63 10.79
CA CYS A 48 -10.64 16.27 11.49
C CYS A 48 -10.43 17.71 11.02
N VAL A 49 -9.66 18.48 11.77
CA VAL A 49 -9.32 19.87 11.43
C VAL A 49 -7.83 20.06 11.64
N ASP A 50 -7.18 20.65 10.64
CA ASP A 50 -5.78 21.08 10.68
C ASP A 50 -5.69 22.61 10.64
N GLU A 51 -4.72 23.19 11.34
CA GLU A 51 -4.57 24.64 11.43
C GLU A 51 -4.22 25.29 10.08
N LYS A 52 -3.47 24.58 9.23
CA LYS A 52 -2.99 25.06 7.93
C LYS A 52 -3.90 24.62 6.79
N HIS A 53 -4.42 23.40 6.86
CA HIS A 53 -5.15 22.76 5.76
C HIS A 53 -6.67 22.74 5.96
N GLY A 54 -7.16 23.13 7.14
CA GLY A 54 -8.58 23.29 7.42
C GLY A 54 -9.29 21.95 7.69
N LYS A 55 -10.55 21.84 7.27
CA LYS A 55 -11.36 20.64 7.48
C LYS A 55 -10.87 19.49 6.60
N GLY A 56 -10.83 18.29 7.16
CA GLY A 56 -10.48 17.08 6.44
C GLY A 56 -11.15 15.84 7.02
N GLN A 57 -10.72 14.69 6.52
CA GLN A 57 -11.15 13.38 6.99
C GLN A 57 -9.95 12.58 7.48
N PHE A 58 -10.04 12.05 8.69
CA PHE A 58 -9.11 11.08 9.23
C PHE A 58 -9.64 9.66 9.03
N THR A 59 -8.77 8.76 8.56
CA THR A 59 -9.05 7.32 8.54
C THR A 59 -7.89 6.52 9.12
N GLU A 60 -8.19 5.54 9.97
CA GLU A 60 -7.25 4.50 10.39
C GLU A 60 -7.72 3.15 9.85
N LYS A 61 -6.83 2.44 9.17
CA LYS A 61 -7.09 1.11 8.63
C LYS A 61 -6.03 0.12 9.07
N ARG A 62 -6.42 -1.15 9.23
CA ARG A 62 -5.52 -2.28 9.47
C ARG A 62 -5.56 -3.21 8.28
N ILE A 63 -4.40 -3.42 7.66
CA ILE A 63 -4.26 -4.31 6.52
C ILE A 63 -3.69 -5.63 7.03
N HIS A 64 -4.52 -6.67 6.96
CA HIS A 64 -4.17 -8.03 7.37
C HIS A 64 -3.62 -8.79 6.17
N LEU A 65 -2.34 -9.21 6.26
CA LEU A 65 -1.59 -9.77 5.12
C LEU A 65 -1.12 -11.21 5.36
N SER A 66 -1.54 -11.88 6.44
CA SER A 66 -0.78 -13.00 7.00
C SER A 66 -0.84 -14.33 6.22
N SER A 67 -1.93 -14.67 5.54
CA SER A 67 -2.04 -15.91 4.75
C SER A 67 -1.67 -15.78 3.28
N ARG A 68 -1.51 -14.57 2.73
CA ARG A 68 -0.98 -14.37 1.37
C ARG A 68 0.52 -14.44 1.29
N LEU A 69 1.24 -14.28 2.40
CA LEU A 69 2.70 -14.35 2.35
C LEU A 69 3.18 -15.74 1.93
N PRO A 70 4.33 -15.86 1.24
CA PRO A 70 4.97 -17.13 0.96
C PRO A 70 5.07 -17.97 2.24
N TYR A 71 4.81 -19.28 2.16
CA TYR A 71 4.73 -20.17 3.32
C TYR A 71 5.95 -20.06 4.26
N TRP A 72 7.15 -19.91 3.70
CA TRP A 72 8.37 -19.78 4.46
C TRP A 72 8.45 -18.46 5.27
N VAL A 73 7.69 -17.43 4.88
CA VAL A 73 7.51 -16.14 5.59
C VAL A 73 6.50 -16.29 6.71
N GLN A 74 5.39 -17.00 6.45
CA GLN A 74 4.39 -17.30 7.47
C GLN A 74 4.99 -18.06 8.65
N ALA A 75 6.00 -18.90 8.40
CA ALA A 75 6.68 -19.69 9.42
C ALA A 75 7.55 -18.85 10.40
N ILE A 76 7.83 -17.59 10.10
CA ILE A 76 8.82 -16.76 10.80
C ILE A 76 8.25 -15.42 11.30
N ILE A 77 7.02 -15.09 10.92
CA ILE A 77 6.26 -13.93 11.41
C ILE A 77 5.24 -14.35 12.47
N PRO A 78 4.84 -13.45 13.38
CA PRO A 78 3.70 -13.71 14.25
C PRO A 78 2.44 -13.99 13.43
N LYS A 79 1.62 -14.93 13.90
CA LYS A 79 0.35 -15.30 13.23
C LYS A 79 -0.61 -14.11 13.05
N ILE A 80 -0.49 -13.09 13.90
CA ILE A 80 -1.28 -11.86 13.88
C ILE A 80 -0.30 -10.70 13.68
N PHE A 81 -0.06 -10.29 12.45
CA PHE A 81 0.59 -9.01 12.14
C PHE A 81 -0.28 -8.24 11.16
N TYR A 82 -0.20 -6.91 11.24
CA TYR A 82 -0.94 -6.01 10.37
C TYR A 82 -0.10 -4.77 10.09
N VAL A 83 -0.37 -4.13 8.95
CA VAL A 83 0.11 -2.79 8.66
C VAL A 83 -0.99 -1.83 9.06
N THR A 84 -0.67 -0.85 9.91
CA THR A 84 -1.58 0.24 10.23
C THR A 84 -1.34 1.37 9.25
N GLU A 85 -2.40 1.77 8.55
CA GLU A 85 -2.46 2.98 7.74
C GLU A 85 -3.23 4.04 8.53
N LYS A 86 -2.65 5.23 8.65
CA LYS A 86 -3.34 6.43 9.10
C LYS A 86 -3.30 7.45 7.97
N ALA A 87 -4.45 7.99 7.58
CA ALA A 87 -4.54 8.98 6.52
C ALA A 87 -5.32 10.20 6.99
N TRP A 88 -4.81 11.38 6.65
CA TRP A 88 -5.47 12.67 6.83
C TRP A 88 -5.67 13.29 5.45
N ASN A 89 -6.93 13.38 5.03
CA ASN A 89 -7.32 13.90 3.73
C ASN A 89 -7.88 15.32 3.89
N TYR A 90 -7.07 16.31 3.53
CA TYR A 90 -7.41 17.74 3.45
C TYR A 90 -7.43 18.20 1.99
N TYR A 91 -8.01 17.39 1.09
CA TYR A 91 -7.93 17.57 -0.35
C TYR A 91 -8.02 19.06 -0.77
N PRO A 92 -7.04 19.58 -1.54
CA PRO A 92 -6.05 18.88 -2.37
C PRO A 92 -4.70 18.58 -1.69
N PHE A 93 -4.63 18.52 -0.37
CA PHE A 93 -3.44 18.07 0.36
C PHE A 93 -3.75 16.87 1.24
N THR A 94 -2.82 15.92 1.34
CA THR A 94 -3.04 14.73 2.15
C THR A 94 -1.75 14.26 2.81
N ILE A 95 -1.91 13.55 3.92
CA ILE A 95 -0.82 12.91 4.66
C ILE A 95 -1.24 11.47 4.90
N THR A 96 -0.35 10.52 4.64
CA THR A 96 -0.56 9.11 4.98
C THR A 96 0.67 8.52 5.65
N GLU A 97 0.47 7.80 6.74
CA GLU A 97 1.50 7.11 7.49
C GLU A 97 1.23 5.61 7.56
N TYR A 98 2.26 4.81 7.31
CA TYR A 98 2.25 3.36 7.47
C TYR A 98 3.22 2.94 8.56
N THR A 99 2.71 2.14 9.48
CA THR A 99 3.51 1.48 10.51
C THR A 99 3.20 -0.01 10.50
N CYS A 100 4.18 -0.84 10.88
CA CYS A 100 3.99 -2.28 10.96
C CYS A 100 3.97 -2.71 12.43
N SER A 101 2.94 -3.46 12.84
CA SER A 101 2.77 -3.89 14.24
C SER A 101 3.92 -4.75 14.76
N PHE A 102 4.65 -5.42 13.86
CA PHE A 102 5.78 -6.28 14.19
C PHE A 102 7.16 -5.64 13.97
N ILE A 103 7.24 -4.50 13.26
CA ILE A 103 8.50 -3.86 12.89
C ILE A 103 8.48 -2.41 13.37
N PRO A 104 8.89 -2.14 14.63
CA PRO A 104 8.77 -0.80 15.23
C PRO A 104 9.55 0.30 14.51
N ARG A 105 10.58 -0.06 13.72
CA ARG A 105 11.42 0.87 12.97
C ARG A 105 11.06 0.99 11.50
N PHE A 106 9.97 0.36 11.07
CA PHE A 106 9.43 0.51 9.73
C PHE A 106 8.40 1.65 9.75
N ASN A 107 8.66 2.68 8.95
CA ASN A 107 7.75 3.79 8.74
C ASN A 107 7.78 4.19 7.26
N ILE A 108 6.61 4.36 6.67
CA ILE A 108 6.46 5.06 5.40
C ILE A 108 5.56 6.26 5.66
N SER A 109 6.05 7.45 5.34
CA SER A 109 5.26 8.69 5.33
C SER A 109 5.10 9.17 3.90
N ILE A 110 3.88 9.56 3.54
CA ILE A 110 3.53 10.07 2.22
C ILE A 110 2.79 11.38 2.38
N GLU A 111 3.34 12.45 1.82
CA GLU A 111 2.65 13.71 1.64
C GLU A 111 2.26 13.86 0.18
N THR A 112 0.98 14.14 -0.09
CA THR A 112 0.51 14.36 -1.45
C THR A 112 -0.07 15.75 -1.62
N LYS A 113 0.26 16.40 -2.74
CA LYS A 113 -0.43 17.60 -3.22
C LYS A 113 -0.90 17.41 -4.66
N TYR A 114 -2.08 17.93 -4.95
CA TYR A 114 -2.70 17.88 -6.27
C TYR A 114 -2.75 19.27 -6.90
N GLU A 115 -2.26 19.41 -8.14
CA GLU A 115 -2.29 20.69 -8.88
C GLU A 115 -2.76 20.48 -10.33
N ASN A 116 -3.50 21.44 -10.88
CA ASN A 116 -3.96 21.46 -12.28
C ASN A 116 -2.81 21.87 -13.23
N ASN A 117 -1.78 21.03 -13.31
CA ASN A 117 -0.63 21.19 -14.20
C ASN A 117 -0.10 19.81 -14.64
N ASN A 118 0.99 19.80 -15.40
CA ASN A 118 1.62 18.60 -15.94
C ASN A 118 2.87 18.15 -15.14
N GLY A 119 2.90 18.38 -13.83
CA GLY A 119 4.05 18.02 -12.99
C GLY A 119 5.20 19.03 -13.02
N SER A 120 4.92 20.28 -13.39
CA SER A 120 5.92 21.33 -13.62
C SER A 120 6.29 22.16 -12.38
N THR A 121 5.47 22.18 -11.33
CA THR A 121 5.82 22.85 -10.06
C THR A 121 6.95 22.11 -9.36
N GLU A 122 8.04 22.82 -9.02
CA GLU A 122 9.26 22.17 -8.52
C GLU A 122 9.21 21.81 -7.02
N ASN A 123 8.62 22.66 -6.18
CA ASN A 123 8.58 22.43 -4.73
C ASN A 123 7.20 22.76 -4.15
N CYS A 124 6.17 22.07 -4.63
CA CYS A 124 4.78 22.33 -4.24
C CYS A 124 4.46 21.94 -2.77
N LEU A 125 5.28 21.06 -2.19
CA LEU A 125 5.21 20.58 -0.80
C LEU A 125 6.04 21.41 0.19
N ASN A 126 6.76 22.44 -0.29
CA ASN A 126 7.55 23.36 0.54
C ASN A 126 8.67 22.68 1.35
N LEU A 127 9.39 21.76 0.71
CA LEU A 127 10.58 21.14 1.28
C LEU A 127 11.66 22.18 1.57
N THR A 128 12.47 21.93 2.60
CA THR A 128 13.65 22.75 2.86
C THR A 128 14.66 22.61 1.71
N PRO A 129 15.59 23.57 1.53
CA PRO A 129 16.61 23.47 0.49
C PRO A 129 17.42 22.16 0.55
N GLU A 130 17.68 21.65 1.75
CA GLU A 130 18.42 20.40 1.97
C GLU A 130 17.61 19.19 1.51
N GLN A 131 16.35 19.09 1.95
CA GLN A 131 15.44 18.01 1.53
C GLN A 131 15.21 18.04 0.03
N LEU A 132 15.05 19.23 -0.56
CA LEU A 132 14.84 19.41 -1.98
C LEU A 132 16.04 18.94 -2.80
N ALA A 133 17.27 19.18 -2.32
CA ALA A 133 18.49 18.74 -2.97
C ALA A 133 18.72 17.22 -2.89
N GLU A 134 18.24 16.56 -1.83
CA GLU A 134 18.35 15.11 -1.64
C GLU A 134 17.22 14.32 -2.32
N ARG A 135 16.08 14.96 -2.59
CA ARG A 135 14.90 14.36 -3.19
C ARG A 135 15.19 13.85 -4.60
N ILE A 136 14.80 12.61 -4.87
CA ILE A 136 14.78 12.04 -6.22
C ILE A 136 13.38 12.21 -6.81
N VAL A 137 13.25 12.88 -7.95
CA VAL A 137 11.97 13.03 -8.67
C VAL A 137 11.81 11.89 -9.68
N ASP A 138 10.67 11.21 -9.66
CA ASP A 138 10.29 10.13 -10.59
C ASP A 138 8.95 10.47 -11.26
N HIS A 139 8.94 10.56 -12.59
CA HIS A 139 7.74 10.88 -13.36
C HIS A 139 7.08 9.61 -13.89
N ILE A 140 6.05 9.11 -13.19
CA ILE A 140 5.34 7.88 -13.58
C ILE A 140 4.44 8.14 -14.78
N ASP A 141 4.68 7.44 -15.90
CA ASP A 141 3.87 7.56 -17.13
C ASP A 141 2.82 6.46 -17.19
N ILE A 142 1.56 6.81 -16.91
CA ILE A 142 0.46 5.86 -16.93
C ILE A 142 0.27 5.20 -18.31
N ALA A 143 0.70 5.81 -19.41
CA ALA A 143 0.57 5.23 -20.75
C ALA A 143 1.79 4.40 -21.15
N TYR A 144 3.01 4.89 -20.87
CA TYR A 144 4.24 4.35 -21.47
C TYR A 144 5.22 3.66 -20.51
N ASP A 145 5.05 3.77 -19.19
CA ASP A 145 5.87 2.98 -18.28
C ASP A 145 5.51 1.49 -18.39
N GLU A 146 6.53 0.63 -18.24
CA GLU A 146 6.36 -0.82 -18.35
C GLU A 146 5.49 -1.37 -17.21
N VAL A 147 4.50 -2.17 -17.59
CA VAL A 147 3.67 -2.96 -16.68
C VAL A 147 4.03 -4.42 -16.83
N SER A 148 4.22 -5.12 -15.71
CA SER A 148 4.54 -6.55 -15.75
C SER A 148 3.41 -7.35 -16.41
N ALA A 149 3.76 -8.37 -17.21
CA ALA A 149 2.80 -9.18 -17.95
C ALA A 149 1.72 -9.85 -17.06
N LYS A 150 2.01 -10.07 -15.77
CA LYS A 150 1.07 -10.60 -14.78
C LYS A 150 -0.05 -9.61 -14.42
N HIS A 151 0.23 -8.32 -14.52
CA HIS A 151 -0.69 -7.24 -14.16
C HIS A 151 -1.31 -6.55 -15.36
N TYR A 152 -0.76 -6.73 -16.56
CA TYR A 152 -1.27 -6.13 -17.78
C TYR A 152 -2.67 -6.66 -18.14
N LYS A 153 -3.56 -5.71 -18.44
CA LYS A 153 -4.87 -5.93 -19.05
C LYS A 153 -5.06 -4.87 -20.14
N GLU A 154 -5.52 -5.29 -21.30
CA GLU A 154 -5.67 -4.42 -22.46
C GLU A 154 -6.75 -3.34 -22.22
N GLU A 155 -7.84 -3.73 -21.54
CA GLU A 155 -8.93 -2.84 -21.18
C GLU A 155 -8.53 -1.76 -20.15
N GLU A 156 -7.42 -1.96 -19.43
CA GLU A 156 -6.85 -1.00 -18.46
C GLU A 156 -5.62 -0.28 -19.05
N ASP A 157 -5.37 -0.37 -20.37
CA ASP A 157 -4.25 0.31 -21.02
C ASP A 157 -4.65 1.68 -21.58
N PRO A 158 -4.14 2.80 -21.03
CA PRO A 158 -4.45 4.14 -21.52
C PRO A 158 -4.08 4.39 -22.99
N ARG A 159 -3.18 3.58 -23.57
CA ARG A 159 -2.82 3.67 -25.00
C ARG A 159 -3.93 3.17 -25.93
N PHE A 160 -4.83 2.34 -25.41
CA PHE A 160 -5.93 1.74 -26.18
C PHE A 160 -7.31 2.17 -25.66
N PHE A 161 -7.38 2.59 -24.39
CA PHE A 161 -8.61 3.03 -23.77
C PHE A 161 -9.03 4.42 -24.26
N GLN A 162 -10.31 4.54 -24.62
CA GLN A 162 -10.99 5.82 -24.83
C GLN A 162 -12.32 5.81 -24.05
N SER A 163 -12.49 6.81 -23.20
CA SER A 163 -13.73 7.03 -22.44
C SER A 163 -14.90 7.29 -23.37
N LYS A 164 -16.02 6.60 -23.14
CA LYS A 164 -17.26 6.80 -23.88
C LYS A 164 -18.01 8.06 -23.44
N LYS A 165 -17.84 8.47 -22.17
CA LYS A 165 -18.53 9.63 -21.60
C LYS A 165 -17.79 10.95 -21.86
N THR A 166 -16.46 10.94 -21.78
CA THR A 166 -15.63 12.15 -21.90
C THR A 166 -14.89 12.25 -23.22
N HIS A 167 -14.86 11.17 -24.01
CA HIS A 167 -14.05 11.02 -25.22
C HIS A 167 -12.54 11.15 -24.97
N ARG A 168 -12.10 11.05 -23.70
CA ARG A 168 -10.69 11.15 -23.35
C ARG A 168 -9.94 9.85 -23.64
N GLY A 169 -8.69 9.96 -24.07
CA GLY A 169 -7.89 8.86 -24.60
C GLY A 169 -8.20 8.57 -26.07
N PRO A 170 -7.46 7.66 -26.72
CA PRO A 170 -6.25 7.01 -26.21
C PRO A 170 -5.09 7.99 -25.99
N LEU A 171 -4.23 7.70 -25.01
CA LEU A 171 -3.07 8.51 -24.70
C LEU A 171 -1.91 8.18 -25.64
N VAL A 172 -1.52 9.14 -26.48
CA VAL A 172 -0.43 9.04 -27.45
C VAL A 172 0.87 9.61 -26.89
N ASP A 173 1.99 9.42 -27.60
CA ASP A 173 3.28 9.98 -27.18
C ASP A 173 3.20 11.51 -27.02
N GLY A 174 3.84 12.03 -25.98
CA GLY A 174 3.75 13.44 -25.61
C GLY A 174 2.40 13.90 -25.02
N TRP A 175 1.49 12.99 -24.65
CA TRP A 175 0.18 13.34 -24.10
C TRP A 175 0.26 14.32 -22.91
N ARG A 176 1.24 14.17 -22.02
CA ARG A 176 1.42 15.06 -20.85
C ARG A 176 1.51 16.55 -21.18
N THR A 177 1.96 16.91 -22.38
CA THR A 177 2.07 18.32 -22.82
C THR A 177 0.82 18.78 -23.58
N ASN A 178 0.14 17.87 -24.26
CA ASN A 178 -0.90 18.18 -25.23
C ASN A 178 -2.34 17.94 -24.72
N TYR A 179 -2.49 17.24 -23.59
CA TYR A 179 -3.79 16.89 -23.04
C TYR A 179 -4.35 18.01 -22.14
N GLN A 180 -5.65 18.27 -22.26
CA GLN A 180 -6.40 19.13 -21.33
C GLN A 180 -7.83 18.57 -21.11
N PRO A 181 -8.38 18.61 -19.88
CA PRO A 181 -7.72 19.04 -18.65
C PRO A 181 -6.59 18.08 -18.24
N ILE A 182 -5.64 18.59 -17.45
CA ILE A 182 -4.56 17.81 -16.85
C ILE A 182 -4.31 18.24 -15.40
N MET A 183 -4.07 17.25 -14.56
CA MET A 183 -3.64 17.42 -13.18
C MET A 183 -2.40 16.57 -12.92
N CYS A 184 -1.66 16.91 -11.88
CA CYS A 184 -0.56 16.11 -11.37
C CYS A 184 -0.71 15.89 -9.87
N SER A 185 -0.57 14.63 -9.46
CA SER A 185 -0.33 14.24 -8.08
C SER A 185 1.17 14.28 -7.79
N TYR A 186 1.58 15.03 -6.78
CA TYR A 186 2.94 15.11 -6.27
C TYR A 186 3.02 14.34 -4.96
N LYS A 187 3.53 13.11 -5.00
CA LYS A 187 3.60 12.19 -3.85
C LYS A 187 5.02 12.10 -3.32
N LEU A 188 5.32 12.82 -2.25
CA LEU A 188 6.60 12.73 -1.56
C LEU A 188 6.56 11.58 -0.57
N VAL A 189 7.40 10.58 -0.81
CA VAL A 189 7.48 9.35 -0.03
C VAL A 189 8.79 9.32 0.73
N HIS A 190 8.68 9.22 2.05
CA HIS A 190 9.77 8.95 2.96
C HIS A 190 9.64 7.51 3.44
N ALA A 191 10.56 6.63 3.02
CA ALA A 191 10.63 5.26 3.50
C ALA A 191 11.82 5.11 4.44
N SER A 192 11.56 4.80 5.71
CA SER A 192 12.59 4.59 6.73
C SER A 192 12.64 3.14 7.18
N PHE A 193 13.83 2.52 7.07
CA PHE A 193 14.09 1.20 7.60
C PHE A 193 15.45 1.12 8.31
N GLU A 194 15.46 1.42 9.60
CA GLU A 194 16.69 1.53 10.40
C GLU A 194 17.19 0.18 10.95
N VAL A 195 17.52 -0.75 10.03
CA VAL A 195 18.14 -2.04 10.34
C VAL A 195 19.53 -2.14 9.69
N PHE A 196 20.54 -2.28 10.55
CA PHE A 196 21.95 -2.33 10.13
C PHE A 196 22.22 -3.42 9.09
N GLY A 197 22.83 -3.01 7.97
CA GLY A 197 23.24 -3.88 6.86
C GLY A 197 22.13 -4.20 5.85
N LEU A 198 20.91 -3.70 6.06
CA LEU A 198 19.73 -3.98 5.22
C LEU A 198 19.00 -2.74 4.72
N GLN A 199 19.26 -1.59 5.35
CA GLN A 199 18.58 -0.31 5.11
C GLN A 199 18.36 0.00 3.62
N THR A 200 19.44 0.25 2.86
CA THR A 200 19.35 0.68 1.45
C THR A 200 18.56 -0.29 0.59
N ARG A 201 18.84 -1.60 0.69
CA ARG A 201 18.16 -2.63 -0.12
C ARG A 201 16.66 -2.70 0.18
N VAL A 202 16.26 -2.49 1.42
CA VAL A 202 14.85 -2.50 1.82
C VAL A 202 14.15 -1.23 1.37
N GLU A 203 14.76 -0.08 1.61
CA GLU A 203 14.20 1.22 1.21
C GLU A 203 14.00 1.27 -0.30
N ASP A 204 14.98 0.83 -1.09
CA ASP A 204 14.86 0.71 -2.55
C ASP A 204 13.74 -0.25 -2.98
N PHE A 205 13.60 -1.36 -2.26
CA PHE A 205 12.55 -2.35 -2.52
C PHE A 205 11.15 -1.77 -2.23
N ILE A 206 10.98 -1.08 -1.10
CA ILE A 206 9.75 -0.38 -0.74
C ILE A 206 9.37 0.63 -1.84
N HIS A 207 10.33 1.46 -2.27
CA HIS A 207 10.09 2.42 -3.34
C HIS A 207 9.74 1.76 -4.68
N SER A 208 10.31 0.60 -4.99
CA SER A 208 9.98 -0.15 -6.20
C SER A 208 8.54 -0.66 -6.15
N CYS A 209 8.11 -1.19 -5.01
CA CYS A 209 6.73 -1.63 -4.82
C CYS A 209 5.75 -0.46 -4.84
N ILE A 210 6.05 0.66 -4.18
CA ILE A 210 5.23 1.88 -4.23
C ILE A 210 5.09 2.39 -5.66
N ARG A 211 6.18 2.42 -6.45
CA ARG A 211 6.12 2.86 -7.84
C ARG A 211 5.21 1.97 -8.70
N GLU A 212 5.35 0.64 -8.58
CA GLU A 212 4.52 -0.33 -9.32
C GLU A 212 3.03 -0.15 -9.00
N VAL A 213 2.74 -0.05 -7.70
CA VAL A 213 1.45 0.29 -7.12
C VAL A 213 0.86 1.56 -7.74
N LEU A 214 1.61 2.68 -7.69
CA LEU A 214 1.15 3.97 -8.19
C LEU A 214 0.84 3.91 -9.68
N LEU A 215 1.70 3.26 -10.48
CA LEU A 215 1.48 3.08 -11.91
C LEU A 215 0.19 2.31 -12.19
N LEU A 216 0.00 1.15 -11.56
CA LEU A 216 -1.19 0.31 -11.78
C LEU A 216 -2.48 1.03 -11.36
N GLY A 217 -2.48 1.65 -10.18
CA GLY A 217 -3.63 2.36 -9.64
C GLY A 217 -4.11 3.50 -10.53
N HIS A 218 -3.18 4.33 -11.01
CA HIS A 218 -3.53 5.48 -11.83
C HIS A 218 -3.94 5.08 -13.25
N ARG A 219 -3.40 3.99 -13.80
CA ARG A 219 -3.91 3.39 -15.05
C ARG A 219 -5.37 2.98 -14.92
N GLN A 220 -5.69 2.26 -13.84
CA GLN A 220 -7.04 1.81 -13.53
C GLN A 220 -7.99 2.99 -13.29
N ALA A 221 -7.53 4.03 -12.57
CA ALA A 221 -8.30 5.24 -12.33
C ALA A 221 -8.76 5.91 -13.63
N PHE A 222 -7.87 6.00 -14.63
CA PHE A 222 -8.24 6.54 -15.93
C PHE A 222 -9.12 5.58 -16.74
N ALA A 223 -8.79 4.29 -16.77
CA ALA A 223 -9.56 3.28 -17.50
C ALA A 223 -11.00 3.12 -16.97
N TRP A 224 -11.23 3.40 -15.69
CA TRP A 224 -12.55 3.31 -15.06
C TRP A 224 -13.26 4.67 -15.00
N VAL A 225 -12.76 5.71 -15.69
CA VAL A 225 -13.35 7.07 -15.66
C VAL A 225 -14.83 7.08 -16.01
N ASP A 226 -15.28 6.25 -16.94
CA ASP A 226 -16.70 6.16 -17.32
C ASP A 226 -17.60 5.71 -16.17
N GLU A 227 -17.05 5.03 -15.15
CA GLU A 227 -17.81 4.52 -14.01
C GLU A 227 -18.06 5.61 -12.95
N TRP A 228 -17.15 6.57 -12.79
CA TRP A 228 -17.16 7.51 -11.68
C TRP A 228 -17.25 8.99 -12.08
N ILE A 229 -16.98 9.37 -13.34
CA ILE A 229 -16.89 10.78 -13.75
C ILE A 229 -18.19 11.58 -13.58
N GLU A 230 -19.34 10.91 -13.57
CA GLU A 230 -20.65 11.53 -13.37
C GLU A 230 -21.15 11.44 -11.92
N MET A 231 -20.38 10.81 -11.01
CA MET A 231 -20.74 10.75 -9.60
C MET A 231 -20.61 12.13 -8.96
N SER A 232 -21.59 12.53 -8.15
CA SER A 232 -21.38 13.63 -7.21
C SER A 232 -20.51 13.18 -6.02
N MET A 233 -20.03 14.15 -5.25
CA MET A 233 -19.37 13.86 -3.97
C MET A 233 -20.30 13.07 -3.03
N GLU A 234 -21.61 13.30 -3.07
CA GLU A 234 -22.56 12.53 -2.26
C GLU A 234 -22.67 11.07 -2.74
N ASP A 235 -22.69 10.85 -4.06
CA ASP A 235 -22.80 9.51 -4.65
C ASP A 235 -21.58 8.64 -4.30
N VAL A 236 -20.37 9.20 -4.43
CA VAL A 236 -19.15 8.45 -4.11
C VAL A 236 -19.03 8.15 -2.62
N ARG A 237 -19.53 9.04 -1.74
CA ARG A 237 -19.59 8.78 -0.29
C ARG A 237 -20.58 7.67 0.06
N LYS A 238 -21.73 7.61 -0.62
CA LYS A 238 -22.67 6.48 -0.49
C LYS A 238 -22.04 5.17 -0.98
N TYR A 239 -21.31 5.23 -2.10
CA TYR A 239 -20.57 4.10 -2.64
C TYR A 239 -19.52 3.57 -1.65
N GLU A 240 -18.67 4.45 -1.09
CA GLU A 240 -17.70 4.13 -0.04
C GLU A 240 -18.37 3.45 1.16
N ALA A 241 -19.44 4.05 1.71
CA ALA A 241 -20.13 3.50 2.87
C ALA A 241 -20.70 2.10 2.59
N SER A 242 -21.32 1.90 1.42
CA SER A 242 -21.90 0.61 1.00
C SER A 242 -20.84 -0.49 0.87
N LEU A 243 -19.66 -0.14 0.34
CA LEU A 243 -18.56 -1.08 0.17
C LEU A 243 -17.85 -1.37 1.48
N GLN A 244 -17.66 -0.37 2.32
CA GLN A 244 -17.11 -0.56 3.67
C GLN A 244 -17.96 -1.55 4.48
N GLN A 245 -19.28 -1.45 4.41
CA GLN A 245 -20.19 -2.40 5.08
C GLN A 245 -20.05 -3.82 4.52
N GLN A 246 -19.93 -3.96 3.20
CA GLN A 246 -19.73 -5.26 2.54
C GLN A 246 -18.39 -5.88 2.96
N THR A 247 -17.30 -5.12 2.89
CA THR A 247 -15.96 -5.54 3.32
C THR A 247 -15.95 -6.01 4.78
N ASN A 248 -16.52 -5.22 5.70
CA ASN A 248 -16.58 -5.59 7.11
C ASN A 248 -17.42 -6.86 7.34
N THR A 249 -18.50 -7.04 6.59
CA THR A 249 -19.34 -8.26 6.68
C THR A 249 -18.58 -9.49 6.18
N LEU A 250 -17.82 -9.37 5.09
CA LEU A 250 -16.97 -10.46 4.57
C LEU A 250 -15.91 -10.86 5.60
N LEU A 251 -15.24 -9.88 6.22
CA LEU A 251 -14.24 -10.14 7.26
C LEU A 251 -14.86 -10.84 8.48
N GLN A 252 -16.03 -10.40 8.97
CA GLN A 252 -16.70 -11.00 10.13
C GLN A 252 -17.17 -12.44 9.90
N LYS A 253 -17.73 -12.73 8.72
CA LYS A 253 -18.14 -14.11 8.37
C LYS A 253 -16.95 -15.07 8.36
N ASN A 254 -15.81 -14.63 7.86
CA ASN A 254 -14.60 -15.45 7.80
C ASN A 254 -13.99 -15.72 9.19
N VAL A 255 -14.18 -14.82 10.16
CA VAL A 255 -13.80 -15.06 11.56
C VAL A 255 -14.72 -16.10 12.24
N ALA A 256 -16.01 -16.10 11.90
CA ALA A 256 -16.98 -17.05 12.45
C ALA A 256 -16.82 -18.48 11.90
N ASP A 257 -16.35 -18.63 10.66
CA ASP A 257 -16.12 -19.92 10.00
C ASP A 257 -14.71 -20.52 10.24
N ALA A 258 -13.87 -19.86 11.05
CA ALA A 258 -12.56 -20.39 11.41
C ALA A 258 -12.72 -21.63 12.32
N PRO A 259 -12.11 -22.79 11.99
CA PRO A 259 -12.29 -24.00 12.79
C PRO A 259 -11.74 -23.79 14.20
N GLU A 260 -12.61 -23.94 15.20
CA GLU A 260 -12.21 -24.07 16.59
C GLU A 260 -11.24 -25.26 16.71
N THR A 261 -9.95 -25.01 16.83
CA THR A 261 -9.02 -26.01 17.37
C THR A 261 -9.41 -26.25 18.82
N THR A 262 -10.25 -27.27 19.01
CA THR A 262 -10.61 -27.82 20.31
C THR A 262 -9.34 -28.38 20.93
N ASN A 263 -8.79 -27.68 21.91
CA ASN A 263 -7.78 -28.24 22.81
C ASN A 263 -8.48 -29.28 23.70
N SER A 264 -8.54 -30.53 23.25
CA SER A 264 -8.81 -31.66 24.13
C SER A 264 -7.59 -31.88 25.03
N GLN A 265 -7.66 -31.31 26.23
CA GLN A 265 -6.91 -31.78 27.39
C GLN A 265 -7.39 -33.21 27.72
N GLU A 266 -6.53 -34.20 27.54
CA GLU A 266 -6.59 -35.43 28.34
C GLU A 266 -5.28 -35.59 29.11
N GLY A 267 -5.40 -35.47 30.43
CA GLY A 267 -4.39 -35.88 31.38
C GLY A 267 -4.48 -37.38 31.67
N GLY A 268 -3.33 -38.02 31.87
CA GLY A 268 -3.23 -39.39 32.38
C GLY A 268 -1.76 -39.75 32.59
N GLY A 269 -1.35 -39.91 33.85
CA GLY A 269 0.05 -40.05 34.26
C GLY A 269 0.58 -41.48 34.44
N GLY A 270 1.85 -41.55 34.88
CA GLY A 270 2.63 -42.74 35.29
C GLY A 270 3.22 -43.55 34.12
N ASP A 271 4.43 -44.12 34.15
CA ASP A 271 5.33 -44.43 35.25
C ASP A 271 6.76 -44.69 34.70
N SER A 272 7.71 -44.80 35.63
CA SER A 272 9.17 -44.83 35.52
C SER A 272 9.78 -46.08 34.85
N LYS A 273 10.91 -45.95 34.12
CA LYS A 273 12.19 -46.69 34.39
C LYS A 273 13.32 -46.48 33.36
N ALA A 274 14.50 -46.20 33.94
CA ALA A 274 15.85 -46.72 33.66
C ALA A 274 16.59 -46.39 32.35
N THR A 275 17.63 -45.59 32.52
CA THR A 275 18.85 -45.45 31.71
C THR A 275 19.67 -46.76 31.67
N PRO A 276 20.52 -46.94 30.65
CA PRO A 276 21.95 -46.93 30.95
C PRO A 276 22.79 -46.06 30.01
N SER A 277 23.85 -45.52 30.60
CA SER A 277 24.88 -44.66 30.01
C SER A 277 25.77 -45.36 29.01
N LEU A 278 26.14 -44.68 27.91
CA LEU A 278 27.43 -44.84 27.24
C LEU A 278 27.92 -43.46 26.80
N GLY A 279 29.14 -43.13 27.23
CA GLY A 279 29.77 -41.82 27.05
C GLY A 279 30.25 -41.58 25.62
N GLY A 280 30.22 -40.31 25.24
CA GLY A 280 30.82 -39.78 24.02
C GLY A 280 30.74 -38.26 24.06
N SER A 281 31.88 -37.61 24.33
CA SER A 281 32.06 -36.16 24.38
C SER A 281 31.63 -35.51 23.06
N PRO A 282 30.84 -34.43 23.06
CA PRO A 282 30.50 -33.74 21.81
C PRO A 282 31.67 -32.86 21.35
N PRO A 283 31.98 -32.81 20.04
CA PRO A 283 32.88 -31.80 19.53
C PRO A 283 32.19 -30.43 19.60
N SER A 284 32.91 -29.47 20.18
CA SER A 284 32.61 -28.05 20.17
C SER A 284 32.41 -27.55 18.73
N TYR A 285 31.15 -27.39 18.32
CA TYR A 285 30.80 -26.60 17.14
C TYR A 285 30.54 -25.16 17.58
N SER A 286 31.39 -24.30 17.01
CA SER A 286 31.51 -22.87 17.20
C SER A 286 30.16 -22.14 17.11
N LYS A 287 30.00 -21.15 18.01
CA LYS A 287 29.00 -20.08 17.93
C LYS A 287 29.26 -19.23 16.68
N ILE A 288 28.85 -19.73 15.51
CA ILE A 288 28.70 -18.92 14.31
C ILE A 288 27.28 -18.31 14.35
N THR A 289 27.21 -17.14 14.98
CA THR A 289 26.32 -16.00 14.63
C THR A 289 24.84 -16.30 14.28
N LYS A 290 24.04 -16.71 15.28
CA LYS A 290 22.55 -16.68 15.20
C LYS A 290 21.95 -15.29 14.85
N VAL A 291 22.69 -14.21 15.08
CA VAL A 291 22.25 -12.83 14.80
C VAL A 291 22.24 -12.50 13.30
N SER A 292 23.06 -13.16 12.48
CA SER A 292 23.10 -12.92 11.02
C SER A 292 21.95 -13.64 10.29
N CYS A 293 21.60 -14.84 10.75
CA CYS A 293 20.49 -15.62 10.19
C CYS A 293 19.12 -14.96 10.45
N GLN A 294 18.89 -14.42 11.65
CA GLN A 294 17.66 -13.69 11.98
C GLN A 294 17.47 -12.41 11.15
N LYS A 295 18.56 -11.68 10.82
CA LYS A 295 18.51 -10.47 9.98
C LYS A 295 18.14 -10.79 8.53
N GLY A 296 18.72 -11.86 7.97
CA GLY A 296 18.38 -12.33 6.63
C GLY A 296 16.90 -12.73 6.53
N ILE A 297 16.41 -13.49 7.51
CA ILE A 297 15.01 -13.92 7.63
C ILE A 297 14.06 -12.70 7.70
N PHE A 298 14.38 -11.69 8.51
CA PHE A 298 13.60 -10.45 8.62
C PHE A 298 13.55 -9.65 7.32
N LEU A 299 14.67 -9.60 6.59
CA LEU A 299 14.75 -8.95 5.28
C LEU A 299 13.82 -9.64 4.28
N VAL A 300 13.93 -10.96 4.17
CA VAL A 300 13.15 -11.68 3.16
C VAL A 300 11.66 -11.65 3.55
N VAL A 301 11.32 -11.66 4.84
CA VAL A 301 9.94 -11.45 5.33
C VAL A 301 9.38 -10.13 4.88
N LEU A 302 10.11 -9.04 5.12
CA LEU A 302 9.67 -7.70 4.75
C LEU A 302 9.56 -7.56 3.23
N ILE A 303 10.55 -8.09 2.50
CA ILE A 303 10.49 -8.18 1.04
C ILE A 303 9.26 -8.97 0.62
N SER A 304 8.88 -10.03 1.32
CA SER A 304 7.69 -10.80 0.95
C SER A 304 6.39 -10.10 1.34
N VAL A 305 6.36 -9.40 2.47
CA VAL A 305 5.23 -8.54 2.88
C VAL A 305 4.96 -7.45 1.86
N VAL A 306 6.05 -6.88 1.32
CA VAL A 306 5.99 -5.78 0.37
C VAL A 306 5.90 -6.29 -1.10
N SER A 307 6.44 -7.48 -1.42
CA SER A 307 6.44 -8.12 -2.76
C SER A 307 5.17 -8.86 -3.10
N VAL A 308 4.52 -9.48 -2.11
CA VAL A 308 3.49 -10.49 -2.42
C VAL A 308 2.14 -9.86 -2.72
N ASN A 309 2.01 -8.57 -2.46
CA ASN A 309 0.73 -7.90 -2.49
C ASN A 309 0.77 -6.50 -3.14
N THR A 310 1.45 -6.34 -4.28
CA THR A 310 1.25 -5.15 -5.15
C THR A 310 -0.25 -4.93 -5.43
N LYS A 311 -1.03 -6.02 -5.54
CA LYS A 311 -2.50 -5.99 -5.68
C LYS A 311 -3.28 -5.53 -4.45
N TYR A 312 -2.75 -5.68 -3.22
CA TYR A 312 -3.49 -5.36 -1.98
C TYR A 312 -3.00 -4.07 -1.32
N LEU A 313 -1.75 -3.69 -1.60
CA LEU A 313 -1.35 -2.30 -1.43
C LEU A 313 -2.32 -1.39 -2.21
N CYS A 314 -2.99 -1.85 -3.30
CA CYS A 314 -4.08 -1.14 -4.03
C CYS A 314 -5.19 -0.58 -3.14
N CYS A 315 -5.42 -1.18 -1.98
CA CYS A 315 -6.45 -0.75 -1.04
C CYS A 315 -5.97 0.33 -0.08
N CYS A 316 -4.66 0.52 -0.02
CA CYS A 316 -4.04 1.46 0.86
C CYS A 316 -4.13 2.86 0.25
N SER A 317 -4.35 3.86 1.08
CA SER A 317 -4.37 5.28 0.74
C SER A 317 -3.12 5.73 -0.05
N ILE A 318 -2.05 4.92 -0.07
CA ILE A 318 -0.88 5.02 -0.99
C ILE A 318 -1.30 5.33 -2.42
N PHE A 319 -2.39 4.72 -2.88
CA PHE A 319 -2.76 4.80 -4.28
C PHE A 319 -3.28 6.19 -4.66
N ILE A 320 -3.98 6.88 -3.76
CA ILE A 320 -5.03 7.80 -4.20
C ILE A 320 -5.29 8.98 -3.27
N ILE A 321 -4.90 8.88 -1.99
CA ILE A 321 -4.83 10.02 -1.08
C ILE A 321 -3.46 10.63 -1.22
#